data_AF-A0A815VCM7-F1
#
_entry.id   AF-A0A815VCM7-F1
#
_cell.length_a   1.000
_cell.length_b   1.000
_cell.length_c   1.000
_cell.angle_alpha   90.00
_cell.angle_beta   90.00
_cell.angle_gamma   90.00
#
_symmetry.space_group_name_H-M   'P 1'
#
loop_
_entity.id
_entity.type
_entity.pdbx_description
1 polymer ?
#
loop_
_entity_poly.entity_id
_entity_poly.type
_entity_poly.pdbx_seq_one_letter_code
_entity_poly.pdbx_strand_id
1 'polypeptide(L)'
;MSSHNRKCVAIIGEGVSGIVTTVNMFRVGIQPTIFEKASNIDKTSYEQYDFVIVASGFFDCPYVPKEIENLSSFPGTLMHSSAYRSPEQQSSCLTDVNDEDPAVVAISDMYAEWNRAVPPFNERPDWIFLLILNNGVSIKTTVDDILILCTGYRPCLEFFSKDILKQLSYLHDDVFCPIILHRNIFRTNLPNLAFIGMYRGPFWAIIELQSRWVASVFAGLLPAPLVVIQNAGLDMERRIREQQPRPQFPHNDYVGSINDLVKETTMNTSSDKNDIAIPAKYRTDGPDEKILDEVNATCQQADQGHFIAGAVFRALHQSQWTFERTLKGKPSDGFASGQAQFYFSKQKELLYKEQGNLNLPSQIPLDVTQKYIYAYDTDNDLLSVYFVDNNNERGSLFHTISFQSKHSSDDGWIANGQHLCSQDHYSASYLFVFNGINLSRFEIEYIVEGPAKDYTSKTIFQPLKNNANF
;
A
#
# COMPACT_ATOMS: atom_id res chain seq x y z
N MET A 1 -17.08 -54.80 0.35
CA MET A 1 -17.02 -53.32 0.38
C MET A 1 -16.04 -52.91 -0.71
N SER A 2 -16.53 -52.40 -1.85
CA SER A 2 -15.66 -52.05 -2.97
C SER A 2 -14.84 -50.81 -2.59
N SER A 3 -13.52 -50.90 -2.76
CA SER A 3 -12.61 -49.77 -2.73
C SER A 3 -13.03 -48.80 -3.83
N HIS A 4 -13.83 -47.80 -3.49
CA HIS A 4 -14.04 -46.66 -4.38
C HIS A 4 -12.67 -46.02 -4.56
N ASN A 5 -12.16 -46.03 -5.78
CA ASN A 5 -10.86 -45.44 -6.10
C ASN A 5 -10.93 -43.96 -5.70
N ARG A 6 -10.16 -43.58 -4.68
CA ARG A 6 -10.21 -42.23 -4.12
C ARG A 6 -9.61 -41.29 -5.16
N LYS A 7 -10.37 -40.29 -5.60
CA LYS A 7 -9.89 -39.27 -6.55
C LYS A 7 -8.56 -38.69 -6.06
N CYS A 8 -7.58 -38.53 -6.94
CA CYS A 8 -6.28 -37.96 -6.62
C CYS A 8 -6.02 -36.64 -7.36
N VAL A 9 -5.27 -35.74 -6.72
CA VAL A 9 -4.92 -34.42 -7.30
C VAL A 9 -3.44 -34.12 -7.09
N ALA A 10 -2.77 -33.68 -8.15
CA ALA A 10 -1.43 -33.11 -8.06
C ALA A 10 -1.55 -31.60 -7.77
N ILE A 11 -0.87 -31.12 -6.74
CA ILE A 11 -0.79 -29.71 -6.37
C ILE A 11 0.63 -29.23 -6.59
N ILE A 12 0.84 -28.25 -7.46
CA ILE A 12 2.17 -27.70 -7.78
C ILE A 12 2.39 -26.44 -6.94
N GLY A 13 3.34 -26.47 -6.02
CA GLY A 13 3.68 -25.42 -5.06
C GLY A 13 3.21 -25.74 -3.64
N GLU A 14 4.12 -25.60 -2.66
CA GLU A 14 3.91 -25.78 -1.21
C GLU A 14 3.81 -24.45 -0.44
N GLY A 15 3.69 -23.33 -1.16
CA GLY A 15 3.37 -22.04 -0.54
C GLY A 15 1.97 -22.01 0.11
N VAL A 16 1.56 -20.83 0.58
CA VAL A 16 0.24 -20.60 1.21
C VAL A 16 -0.91 -21.17 0.38
N SER A 17 -0.90 -20.93 -0.94
CA SER A 17 -1.89 -21.48 -1.87
C SER A 17 -1.93 -23.01 -1.86
N GLY A 18 -0.77 -23.66 -1.86
CA GLY A 18 -0.65 -25.12 -1.90
C GLY A 18 -1.12 -25.79 -0.62
N ILE A 19 -0.70 -25.25 0.54
CA ILE A 19 -1.08 -25.76 1.87
C ILE A 19 -2.60 -25.66 2.07
N VAL A 20 -3.17 -24.48 1.82
CA VAL A 20 -4.63 -24.26 1.96
C VAL A 20 -5.40 -25.15 0.99
N THR A 21 -4.91 -25.31 -0.24
CA THR A 21 -5.49 -26.25 -1.21
C THR A 21 -5.49 -27.68 -0.72
N THR A 22 -4.36 -28.15 -0.19
CA THR A 22 -4.21 -29.50 0.35
C THR A 22 -5.24 -29.78 1.44
N VAL A 23 -5.41 -28.85 2.39
CA VAL A 23 -6.40 -28.98 3.48
C VAL A 23 -7.82 -29.10 2.92
N ASN A 24 -8.20 -28.24 1.97
CA ASN A 24 -9.56 -28.29 1.40
C ASN A 24 -9.80 -29.52 0.53
N MET A 25 -8.79 -30.05 -0.16
CA MET A 25 -8.90 -31.33 -0.88
C MET A 25 -9.16 -32.50 0.07
N PHE A 26 -8.44 -32.56 1.19
CA PHE A 26 -8.68 -33.57 2.22
C PHE A 26 -10.10 -33.49 2.79
N ARG A 27 -10.61 -32.27 3.06
CA ARG A 27 -11.97 -32.04 3.59
C ARG A 27 -13.07 -32.60 2.69
N VAL A 28 -12.86 -32.61 1.37
CA VAL A 28 -13.82 -33.17 0.40
C VAL A 28 -13.50 -34.61 -0.01
N GLY A 29 -12.52 -35.24 0.64
CA GLY A 29 -12.17 -36.65 0.44
C GLY A 29 -11.30 -36.97 -0.78
N ILE A 30 -10.75 -35.95 -1.45
CA ILE A 30 -9.77 -36.11 -2.54
C ILE A 30 -8.38 -36.29 -1.92
N GLN A 31 -7.55 -37.17 -2.49
CA GLN A 31 -6.18 -37.42 -2.05
C GLN A 31 -5.20 -36.46 -2.76
N PRO A 32 -4.66 -35.43 -2.08
CA PRO A 32 -3.64 -34.57 -2.67
C PRO A 32 -2.25 -35.22 -2.63
N THR A 33 -1.44 -34.89 -3.63
CA THR A 33 0.02 -34.99 -3.60
C THR A 33 0.58 -33.62 -3.98
N ILE A 34 1.44 -33.08 -3.12
CA ILE A 34 2.02 -31.74 -3.31
C ILE A 34 3.44 -31.87 -3.84
N PHE A 35 3.77 -31.01 -4.81
CA PHE A 35 5.07 -30.97 -5.47
C PHE A 35 5.66 -29.57 -5.31
N GLU A 36 6.78 -29.46 -4.62
CA GLU A 36 7.54 -28.22 -4.49
C GLU A 36 8.79 -28.26 -5.38
N LYS A 37 9.20 -27.09 -5.86
CA LYS A 37 10.37 -26.92 -6.72
C LYS A 37 11.64 -27.27 -5.95
N ALA A 38 12.35 -28.30 -6.39
CA ALA A 38 13.66 -28.64 -5.86
C ALA A 38 14.78 -27.87 -6.59
N SER A 39 15.91 -27.66 -5.91
CA SER A 39 17.09 -27.02 -6.50
C SER A 39 17.81 -27.91 -7.52
N ASN A 40 17.67 -29.23 -7.40
CA ASN A 40 18.27 -30.24 -8.27
C ASN A 40 17.24 -31.29 -8.68
N ILE A 41 17.40 -31.85 -9.88
CA ILE A 41 16.56 -32.94 -10.39
C ILE A 41 17.38 -34.21 -10.39
N ASP A 42 17.14 -35.09 -9.41
CA ASP A 42 17.90 -36.34 -9.28
C ASP A 42 17.25 -37.50 -10.07
N LYS A 43 15.93 -37.44 -10.28
CA LYS A 43 15.16 -38.51 -10.93
C LYS A 43 13.91 -37.97 -11.61
N THR A 44 13.53 -38.58 -12.74
CA THR A 44 12.25 -38.34 -13.41
C THR A 44 11.32 -39.55 -13.19
N SER A 45 10.08 -39.28 -12.80
CA SER A 45 8.99 -40.25 -12.73
C SER A 45 7.77 -39.72 -13.49
N TYR A 46 6.85 -40.63 -13.82
CA TYR A 46 5.58 -40.30 -14.45
C TYR A 46 4.46 -40.87 -13.59
N GLU A 47 3.50 -40.03 -13.24
CA GLU A 47 2.35 -40.39 -12.42
C GLU A 47 1.09 -39.76 -13.03
N GLN A 48 -0.04 -40.45 -12.89
CA GLN A 48 -1.33 -39.98 -13.37
C GLN A 48 -2.17 -39.51 -12.19
N TYR A 49 -2.83 -38.37 -12.39
CA TYR A 49 -3.74 -37.77 -11.42
C TYR A 49 -5.06 -37.44 -12.10
N ASP A 50 -6.17 -37.51 -11.36
CA ASP A 50 -7.49 -37.11 -11.89
C ASP A 50 -7.54 -35.60 -12.15
N PHE A 51 -6.80 -34.82 -11.34
CA PHE A 51 -6.77 -33.37 -11.41
C PHE A 51 -5.36 -32.81 -11.19
N VAL A 52 -5.14 -31.59 -11.69
CA VAL A 52 -3.94 -30.79 -11.41
C VAL A 52 -4.37 -29.42 -10.90
N ILE A 53 -3.70 -28.94 -9.85
CA ILE A 53 -3.87 -27.59 -9.33
C ILE A 53 -2.53 -26.88 -9.31
N VAL A 54 -2.44 -25.73 -9.98
CA VAL A 54 -1.26 -24.87 -9.95
C VAL A 54 -1.42 -23.86 -8.81
N ALA A 55 -0.60 -24.01 -7.78
CA ALA A 55 -0.58 -23.21 -6.56
C ALA A 55 0.82 -22.65 -6.27
N SER A 56 1.68 -22.55 -7.30
CA SER A 56 3.07 -22.09 -7.23
C SER A 56 3.22 -20.58 -7.00
N GLY A 57 2.11 -19.85 -6.99
CA GLY A 57 2.08 -18.41 -6.81
C GLY A 57 2.44 -17.63 -8.07
N PHE A 58 2.34 -16.30 -7.96
CA PHE A 58 2.55 -15.38 -9.07
C PHE A 58 4.00 -14.87 -9.16
N PHE A 59 4.68 -14.72 -8.02
CA PHE A 59 5.99 -14.06 -7.92
C PHE A 59 7.16 -15.07 -7.83
N ASP A 60 7.35 -15.90 -8.87
CA ASP A 60 8.42 -16.94 -8.89
C ASP A 60 9.61 -16.52 -9.77
N CYS A 61 9.40 -16.35 -11.08
CA CYS A 61 10.49 -16.04 -12.01
C CYS A 61 10.82 -14.53 -12.01
N PRO A 62 12.07 -14.15 -11.71
CA PRO A 62 12.57 -12.78 -11.91
C PRO A 62 12.26 -12.25 -13.31
N TYR A 63 11.77 -11.02 -13.41
CA TYR A 63 11.56 -10.37 -14.69
C TYR A 63 12.69 -9.39 -14.97
N VAL A 64 13.36 -9.55 -16.12
CA VAL A 64 14.37 -8.63 -16.62
C VAL A 64 13.77 -7.92 -17.85
N PRO A 65 13.49 -6.61 -17.77
CA PRO A 65 12.89 -5.86 -18.87
C PRO A 65 13.85 -5.78 -20.05
N LYS A 66 13.30 -5.95 -21.26
CA LYS A 66 14.05 -5.84 -22.53
C LYS A 66 14.01 -4.40 -23.06
N GLU A 67 13.14 -3.59 -22.51
CA GLU A 67 12.84 -2.22 -22.89
C GLU A 67 13.86 -1.23 -22.32
N ILE A 68 14.65 -1.62 -21.32
CA ILE A 68 15.76 -0.80 -20.81
C ILE A 68 16.90 -0.87 -21.83
N GLU A 69 17.11 0.22 -22.56
CA GLU A 69 18.19 0.29 -23.55
C GLU A 69 19.55 0.19 -22.86
N ASN A 70 20.49 -0.50 -23.51
CA ASN A 70 21.84 -0.77 -23.02
C ASN A 70 21.95 -1.66 -21.77
N LEU A 71 20.85 -2.16 -21.19
CA LEU A 71 20.92 -3.02 -20.01
C LEU A 71 21.70 -4.32 -20.27
N SER A 72 21.51 -4.94 -21.43
CA SER A 72 22.17 -6.19 -21.81
C SER A 72 23.67 -6.05 -22.09
N SER A 73 24.13 -4.83 -22.36
CA SER A 73 25.55 -4.49 -22.58
C SER A 73 26.20 -3.81 -21.38
N PHE A 74 25.49 -3.74 -20.23
CA PHE A 74 26.04 -3.14 -19.01
C PHE A 74 27.29 -3.91 -18.56
N PRO A 75 28.45 -3.22 -18.43
CA PRO A 75 29.72 -3.89 -18.14
C PRO A 75 29.95 -4.20 -16.65
N GLY A 76 29.16 -3.61 -15.74
CA GLY A 76 29.27 -3.82 -14.29
C GLY A 76 28.47 -5.02 -13.78
N THR A 77 28.21 -5.05 -12.47
CA THR A 77 27.46 -6.15 -11.85
C THR A 77 25.96 -5.93 -11.98
N LEU A 78 25.26 -6.85 -12.64
CA LEU A 78 23.80 -6.85 -12.76
C LEU A 78 23.18 -7.99 -11.95
N MET A 79 22.23 -7.68 -11.07
CA MET A 79 21.44 -8.68 -10.35
C MET A 79 19.97 -8.30 -10.26
N HIS A 80 19.10 -9.29 -10.09
CA HIS A 80 17.71 -9.06 -9.74
C HIS A 80 17.52 -9.06 -8.22
N SER A 81 16.52 -8.36 -7.71
CA SER A 81 16.15 -8.30 -6.29
C SER A 81 16.00 -9.68 -5.63
N SER A 82 15.67 -10.71 -6.40
CA SER A 82 15.60 -12.12 -5.96
C SER A 82 16.93 -12.69 -5.48
N ALA A 83 18.07 -12.13 -5.90
CA ALA A 83 19.42 -12.54 -5.50
C ALA A 83 20.01 -11.67 -4.37
N TYR A 84 19.41 -10.52 -4.09
CA TYR A 84 19.83 -9.62 -3.02
C TYR A 84 19.40 -10.17 -1.65
N ARG A 85 20.30 -10.21 -0.66
CA ARG A 85 19.97 -10.64 0.72
C ARG A 85 20.31 -9.59 1.77
N SER A 86 21.44 -8.90 1.64
CA SER A 86 21.82 -7.84 2.57
C SER A 86 22.81 -6.84 1.95
N PRO A 87 22.94 -5.64 2.52
CA PRO A 87 23.98 -4.68 2.10
C PRO A 87 25.40 -5.25 2.23
N GLU A 88 25.67 -6.05 3.28
CA GLU A 88 26.98 -6.65 3.56
C GLU A 88 27.38 -7.71 2.52
N GLN A 89 26.42 -8.34 1.84
CA GLN A 89 26.70 -9.24 0.72
C GLN A 89 27.45 -8.53 -0.42
N GLN A 90 27.35 -7.19 -0.51
CA GLN A 90 27.96 -6.38 -1.56
C GLN A 90 29.33 -5.82 -1.17
N SER A 91 29.68 -5.77 0.12
CA SER A 91 30.95 -5.19 0.59
C SER A 91 32.18 -6.05 0.25
N SER A 92 32.01 -7.35 0.01
CA SER A 92 33.11 -8.23 -0.43
C SER A 92 33.54 -8.02 -1.89
N CYS A 93 32.73 -7.33 -2.71
CA CYS A 93 33.06 -6.99 -4.10
C CYS A 93 33.60 -5.55 -4.24
N LEU A 94 33.54 -4.76 -3.17
CA LEU A 94 33.88 -3.33 -3.18
C LEU A 94 35.18 -3.14 -2.40
N THR A 95 36.32 -3.26 -3.08
CA THR A 95 37.64 -3.16 -2.43
C THR A 95 38.14 -1.74 -2.15
N ASP A 96 37.39 -0.67 -2.45
CA ASP A 96 37.78 0.71 -2.11
C ASP A 96 36.57 1.67 -2.21
N VAL A 97 35.67 1.66 -1.22
CA VAL A 97 34.57 2.64 -1.17
C VAL A 97 34.84 3.62 -0.03
N ASN A 98 35.26 4.83 -0.37
CA ASN A 98 35.15 5.98 0.52
C ASN A 98 33.66 6.23 0.82
N ASP A 99 33.34 6.53 2.07
CA ASP A 99 32.00 6.66 2.67
C ASP A 99 30.99 7.63 1.99
N GLU A 100 31.31 8.25 0.84
CA GLU A 100 30.49 9.30 0.23
C GLU A 100 29.68 8.91 -1.03
N ASP A 101 29.86 7.71 -1.61
CA ASP A 101 29.07 7.26 -2.78
C ASP A 101 28.52 5.83 -2.59
N PRO A 102 27.20 5.61 -2.50
CA PRO A 102 26.66 4.25 -2.54
C PRO A 102 26.83 3.65 -3.94
N ALA A 103 27.70 2.64 -4.07
CA ALA A 103 27.98 1.86 -5.28
C ALA A 103 26.83 0.92 -5.74
N VAL A 104 25.58 1.25 -5.41
CA VAL A 104 24.40 0.41 -5.66
C VAL A 104 23.26 1.25 -6.23
N VAL A 105 22.83 0.91 -7.45
CA VAL A 105 21.71 1.56 -8.13
C VAL A 105 20.54 0.57 -8.22
N ALA A 106 19.47 0.84 -7.48
CA ALA A 106 18.24 0.06 -7.56
C ALA A 106 17.31 0.63 -8.65
N ILE A 107 16.96 -0.20 -9.64
CA ILE A 107 16.09 0.18 -10.74
C ILE A 107 14.72 -0.47 -10.52
N SER A 108 13.65 0.32 -10.51
CA SER A 108 12.29 -0.22 -10.46
C SER A 108 11.38 0.56 -11.41
N ASP A 109 10.82 -0.13 -12.41
CA ASP A 109 9.79 0.46 -13.28
C ASP A 109 8.45 0.66 -12.55
N MET A 110 8.24 -0.06 -11.44
CA MET A 110 6.98 -0.09 -10.69
C MET A 110 6.93 0.84 -9.48
N TYR A 111 8.10 1.29 -9.02
CA TYR A 111 8.27 2.12 -7.82
C TYR A 111 9.25 3.29 -8.05
N ALA A 112 9.55 3.63 -9.31
CA ALA A 112 10.49 4.68 -9.70
C ALA A 112 10.20 6.03 -9.02
N GLU A 113 8.93 6.33 -8.75
CA GLU A 113 8.55 7.59 -8.10
C GLU A 113 9.04 7.68 -6.64
N TRP A 114 9.27 6.55 -5.96
CA TRP A 114 9.56 6.50 -4.52
C TRP A 114 11.01 6.06 -4.20
N ASN A 115 11.72 5.44 -5.15
CA ASN A 115 13.15 5.13 -5.03
C ASN A 115 14.01 6.26 -5.60
N ARG A 116 14.03 7.42 -4.93
CA ARG A 116 15.04 8.46 -5.19
C ARG A 116 16.07 8.49 -4.08
N ALA A 117 17.15 7.74 -4.29
CA ALA A 117 18.46 8.09 -3.75
C ALA A 117 19.42 8.09 -4.94
N VAL A 118 19.44 9.20 -5.69
CA VAL A 118 20.54 9.48 -6.62
C VAL A 118 21.46 10.43 -5.86
N PRO A 119 22.60 9.96 -5.32
CA PRO A 119 23.59 10.85 -4.72
C PRO A 119 24.14 11.81 -5.80
N PRO A 120 24.59 13.01 -5.40
CA PRO A 120 25.23 13.94 -6.33
C PRO A 120 26.58 13.36 -6.78
N PHE A 121 26.67 12.93 -8.04
CA PHE A 121 27.92 12.43 -8.63
C PHE A 121 28.93 13.57 -8.84
N ASN A 122 30.17 13.36 -8.40
CA ASN A 122 31.32 14.13 -8.87
C ASN A 122 31.71 13.64 -10.28
N GLU A 123 31.80 14.56 -11.25
CA GLU A 123 32.04 14.27 -12.65
C GLU A 123 33.37 13.52 -12.89
N ARG A 124 33.30 12.24 -13.30
CA ARG A 124 34.40 11.53 -13.97
C ARG A 124 33.97 11.20 -15.41
N PRO A 125 34.47 11.94 -16.42
CA PRO A 125 33.91 11.90 -17.78
C PRO A 125 34.19 10.64 -18.61
N ASP A 126 35.13 9.77 -18.21
CA ASP A 126 35.66 8.74 -19.12
C ASP A 126 34.98 7.36 -19.03
N TRP A 127 34.09 7.11 -18.06
CA TRP A 127 33.46 5.78 -17.83
C TRP A 127 31.95 5.81 -17.54
N ILE A 128 31.23 6.82 -18.05
CA ILE A 128 29.78 6.91 -17.87
C ILE A 128 29.07 5.98 -18.87
N PHE A 129 28.36 4.99 -18.35
CA PHE A 129 27.39 4.17 -19.06
C PHE A 129 25.97 4.73 -18.87
N LEU A 130 25.17 4.73 -19.92
CA LEU A 130 23.82 5.31 -19.91
C LEU A 130 22.77 4.21 -20.10
N LEU A 131 21.89 4.05 -19.12
CA LEU A 131 20.67 3.25 -19.25
C LEU A 131 19.52 4.19 -19.58
N ILE A 132 18.65 3.77 -20.50
CA ILE A 132 17.43 4.51 -20.85
C ILE A 132 16.25 3.65 -20.43
N LEU A 133 15.49 4.12 -19.46
CA LEU A 133 14.29 3.45 -18.98
C LEU A 133 13.16 3.56 -20.00
N ASN A 134 12.14 2.72 -19.86
CA ASN A 134 10.96 2.69 -20.74
C ASN A 134 10.18 4.03 -20.79
N ASN A 135 10.31 4.88 -19.77
CA ASN A 135 9.71 6.21 -19.69
C ASN A 135 10.62 7.32 -20.25
N GLY A 136 11.76 6.97 -20.85
CA GLY A 136 12.74 7.90 -21.40
C GLY A 136 13.68 8.53 -20.37
N VAL A 137 13.53 8.23 -19.08
CA VAL A 137 14.48 8.68 -18.04
C VAL A 137 15.81 7.99 -18.27
N SER A 138 16.88 8.79 -18.25
CA SER A 138 18.23 8.28 -18.37
C SER A 138 18.89 8.16 -17.00
N ILE A 139 19.51 7.01 -16.74
CA ILE A 139 20.31 6.75 -15.55
C ILE A 139 21.77 6.67 -15.98
N LYS A 140 22.60 7.52 -15.38
CA LYS A 140 24.06 7.44 -15.52
C LYS A 140 24.60 6.47 -14.48
N THR A 141 25.47 5.56 -14.91
CA THR A 141 26.11 4.54 -14.08
C THR A 141 27.52 4.28 -14.61
N THR A 142 28.32 3.49 -13.91
CA THR A 142 29.71 3.16 -14.23
C THR A 142 29.95 1.65 -14.10
N VAL A 143 31.13 1.18 -14.52
CA VAL A 143 31.54 -0.24 -14.40
C VAL A 143 31.62 -0.73 -12.95
N ASP A 144 31.84 0.17 -12.00
CA ASP A 144 32.01 -0.14 -10.57
C ASP A 144 30.66 -0.21 -9.83
N ASP A 145 29.56 0.17 -10.48
CA ASP A 145 28.23 0.13 -9.90
C ASP A 145 27.62 -1.28 -9.93
N ILE A 146 26.80 -1.54 -8.92
CA ILE A 146 25.96 -2.73 -8.85
C ILE A 146 24.52 -2.32 -9.18
N LEU A 147 23.99 -2.83 -10.28
CA LEU A 147 22.59 -2.63 -10.67
C LEU A 147 21.72 -3.72 -10.06
N ILE A 148 20.75 -3.30 -9.25
CA ILE A 148 19.73 -4.19 -8.68
C ILE A 148 18.40 -3.94 -9.39
N LEU A 149 17.96 -4.91 -10.17
CA LEU A 149 16.66 -4.89 -10.83
C LEU A 149 15.55 -5.25 -9.83
N CYS A 150 14.79 -4.24 -9.44
CA CYS A 150 13.55 -4.32 -8.68
C CYS A 150 12.33 -4.24 -9.63
N THR A 151 12.42 -4.98 -10.73
CA THR A 151 11.51 -4.98 -11.89
C THR A 151 10.39 -6.03 -11.78
N GLY A 152 10.35 -6.75 -10.66
CA GLY A 152 9.26 -7.65 -10.31
C GLY A 152 9.43 -9.06 -10.85
N TYR A 153 8.32 -9.80 -10.88
CA TYR A 153 8.32 -11.23 -11.16
C TYR A 153 7.14 -11.59 -12.07
N ARG A 154 7.26 -12.77 -12.68
CA ARG A 154 6.20 -13.47 -13.42
C ARG A 154 6.03 -14.89 -12.86
N PRO A 155 4.89 -15.55 -13.08
CA PRO A 155 4.76 -16.96 -12.74
C PRO A 155 5.65 -17.81 -13.65
N CYS A 156 6.21 -18.87 -13.09
CA CYS A 156 6.93 -19.91 -13.82
C CYS A 156 5.91 -20.97 -14.27
N LEU A 157 5.55 -21.00 -15.54
CA LEU A 157 4.55 -21.91 -16.10
C LEU A 157 5.11 -22.81 -17.21
N GLU A 158 6.41 -22.69 -17.50
CA GLU A 158 7.10 -23.38 -18.60
C GLU A 158 7.25 -24.89 -18.40
N PHE A 159 6.80 -25.41 -17.25
CA PHE A 159 6.60 -26.86 -17.07
C PHE A 159 5.41 -27.38 -17.88
N PHE A 160 4.49 -26.52 -18.33
CA PHE A 160 3.43 -26.90 -19.25
C PHE A 160 3.92 -27.03 -20.69
N SER A 161 3.29 -27.92 -21.46
CA SER A 161 3.52 -28.00 -22.89
C SER A 161 3.09 -26.73 -23.61
N LYS A 162 3.66 -26.48 -24.81
CA LYS A 162 3.29 -25.34 -25.66
C LYS A 162 1.79 -25.30 -25.96
N ASP A 163 1.14 -26.45 -26.08
CA ASP A 163 -0.29 -26.55 -26.34
C ASP A 163 -1.13 -26.08 -25.15
N ILE A 164 -0.74 -26.45 -23.92
CA ILE A 164 -1.42 -25.96 -22.71
C ILE A 164 -1.17 -24.47 -22.52
N LEU A 165 0.06 -23.98 -22.71
CA LEU A 165 0.39 -22.56 -22.63
C LEU A 165 -0.42 -21.72 -23.64
N LYS A 166 -0.55 -22.21 -24.87
CA LYS A 166 -1.42 -21.59 -25.89
C LYS A 166 -2.87 -21.56 -25.44
N GLN A 167 -3.37 -22.66 -24.88
CA GLN A 167 -4.73 -22.71 -24.34
C GLN A 167 -4.92 -21.73 -23.17
N LEU A 168 -3.92 -21.49 -22.34
CA LEU A 168 -3.95 -20.49 -21.26
C LEU A 168 -3.80 -19.05 -21.75
N SER A 169 -3.54 -18.85 -23.05
CA SER A 169 -3.22 -17.54 -23.63
C SER A 169 -2.00 -16.89 -22.97
N TYR A 170 -1.00 -17.72 -22.64
CA TYR A 170 0.19 -17.32 -21.89
C TYR A 170 1.05 -16.30 -22.66
N LEU A 171 1.36 -15.19 -22.00
CA LEU A 171 2.32 -14.19 -22.45
C LEU A 171 3.50 -14.18 -21.48
N HIS A 172 4.65 -14.69 -21.95
CA HIS A 172 5.85 -14.86 -21.12
C HIS A 172 6.36 -13.55 -20.50
N ASP A 173 6.33 -12.46 -21.26
CA ASP A 173 6.86 -11.16 -20.83
C ASP A 173 5.79 -10.28 -20.13
N ASP A 174 4.56 -10.76 -19.96
CA ASP A 174 3.50 -10.00 -19.25
C ASP A 174 3.56 -10.25 -17.73
N VAL A 175 4.10 -9.28 -16.99
CA VAL A 175 4.23 -9.36 -15.53
C VAL A 175 2.94 -9.08 -14.76
N PHE A 176 1.86 -8.63 -15.40
CA PHE A 176 0.62 -8.23 -14.69
C PHE A 176 -0.50 -9.25 -14.84
N CYS A 177 -0.74 -9.72 -16.06
CA CYS A 177 -1.78 -10.70 -16.40
C CYS A 177 -1.25 -11.68 -17.46
N PRO A 178 -0.35 -12.60 -17.07
CA PRO A 178 0.35 -13.51 -17.98
C PRO A 178 -0.56 -14.56 -18.61
N ILE A 179 -1.65 -14.95 -17.95
CA ILE A 179 -2.59 -15.97 -18.43
C ILE A 179 -4.03 -15.50 -18.26
N ILE A 180 -4.96 -16.10 -19.02
CA ILE A 180 -6.37 -15.73 -19.02
C ILE A 180 -7.21 -16.84 -18.41
N LEU A 181 -7.79 -16.57 -17.23
CA LEU A 181 -8.56 -17.51 -16.43
C LEU A 181 -9.88 -16.90 -15.97
N HIS A 182 -10.93 -17.71 -15.88
CA HIS A 182 -12.17 -17.31 -15.22
C HIS A 182 -11.91 -17.26 -13.72
N ARG A 183 -12.13 -16.09 -13.10
CA ARG A 183 -11.93 -15.82 -11.67
C ARG A 183 -10.51 -16.11 -11.15
N ASN A 184 -9.51 -16.08 -12.03
CA ASN A 184 -8.13 -16.52 -11.73
C ASN A 184 -8.05 -18.00 -11.29
N ILE A 185 -8.98 -18.86 -11.75
CA ILE A 185 -9.06 -20.28 -11.38
C ILE A 185 -9.16 -21.19 -12.60
N PHE A 186 -10.21 -21.02 -13.41
CA PHE A 186 -10.63 -22.03 -14.38
C PHE A 186 -10.30 -21.63 -15.82
N ARG A 187 -10.05 -22.64 -16.65
CA ARG A 187 -9.98 -22.49 -18.10
C ARG A 187 -10.97 -23.45 -18.75
N THR A 188 -11.86 -22.92 -19.60
CA THR A 188 -12.95 -23.67 -20.24
C THR A 188 -12.51 -24.99 -20.89
N ASN A 189 -11.35 -24.98 -21.57
CA ASN A 189 -10.86 -26.13 -22.33
C ASN A 189 -9.99 -27.10 -21.50
N LEU A 190 -9.79 -26.82 -20.20
CA LEU A 190 -8.93 -27.58 -19.30
C LEU A 190 -9.69 -27.90 -17.99
N PRO A 191 -10.78 -28.71 -18.04
CA PRO A 191 -11.70 -28.90 -16.90
C PRO A 191 -11.07 -29.61 -15.69
N ASN A 192 -9.97 -30.34 -15.88
CA ASN A 192 -9.23 -31.02 -14.82
C ASN A 192 -8.03 -30.22 -14.30
N LEU A 193 -7.89 -28.96 -14.75
CA LEU A 193 -6.84 -28.03 -14.34
C LEU A 193 -7.45 -26.81 -13.66
N ALA A 194 -6.93 -26.46 -12.48
CA ALA A 194 -7.28 -25.22 -11.80
C ALA A 194 -6.03 -24.48 -11.32
N PHE A 195 -6.20 -23.19 -11.06
CA PHE A 195 -5.17 -22.31 -10.51
C PHE A 195 -5.66 -21.72 -9.20
N ILE A 196 -4.76 -21.58 -8.22
CA ILE A 196 -5.07 -20.99 -6.91
C ILE A 196 -4.01 -19.96 -6.57
N GLY A 197 -4.43 -18.72 -6.28
CA GLY A 197 -3.52 -17.63 -5.98
C GLY A 197 -2.72 -17.12 -7.20
N MET A 198 -3.22 -17.35 -8.42
CA MET A 198 -2.56 -16.94 -9.66
C MET A 198 -2.99 -15.51 -10.05
N TYR A 199 -2.64 -14.53 -9.21
CA TYR A 199 -2.88 -13.09 -9.41
C TYR A 199 -1.87 -12.27 -8.59
N ARG A 200 -1.80 -10.97 -8.83
CA ARG A 200 -0.94 -10.05 -8.06
C ARG A 200 -1.67 -9.54 -6.83
N GLY A 201 -1.24 -9.96 -5.64
CA GLY A 201 -1.69 -9.40 -4.37
C GLY A 201 -1.72 -10.43 -3.23
N PRO A 202 -1.55 -10.00 -1.97
CA PRO A 202 -1.60 -10.88 -0.81
C PRO A 202 -3.05 -11.12 -0.33
N PHE A 203 -3.94 -11.64 -1.19
CA PHE A 203 -5.36 -11.79 -0.85
C PHE A 203 -5.68 -13.18 -0.29
N TRP A 204 -5.34 -13.42 0.97
CA TRP A 204 -5.38 -14.78 1.55
C TRP A 204 -6.79 -15.36 1.64
N ALA A 205 -7.80 -14.53 1.92
CA ALA A 205 -9.21 -14.95 1.88
C ALA A 205 -9.62 -15.42 0.48
N ILE A 206 -9.13 -14.76 -0.58
CA ILE A 206 -9.39 -15.16 -1.96
C ILE A 206 -8.78 -16.54 -2.22
N ILE A 207 -7.52 -16.76 -1.82
CA ILE A 207 -6.85 -18.08 -1.95
C ILE A 207 -7.69 -19.19 -1.32
N GLU A 208 -8.17 -18.98 -0.09
CA GLU A 208 -8.98 -19.98 0.62
C GLU A 208 -10.33 -20.22 -0.06
N LEU A 209 -11.02 -19.15 -0.49
CA LEU A 209 -12.31 -19.27 -1.19
C LEU A 209 -12.16 -19.95 -2.56
N GLN A 210 -11.13 -19.59 -3.34
CA GLN A 210 -10.80 -20.28 -4.60
C GLN A 210 -10.57 -21.77 -4.33
N SER A 211 -9.78 -22.09 -3.32
CA SER A 211 -9.43 -23.46 -2.94
C SER A 211 -10.66 -24.28 -2.58
N ARG A 212 -11.56 -23.73 -1.75
CA ARG A 212 -12.81 -24.38 -1.34
C ARG A 212 -13.73 -24.61 -2.53
N TRP A 213 -13.85 -23.64 -3.43
CA TRP A 213 -14.68 -23.78 -4.62
C TRP A 213 -14.15 -24.89 -5.53
N VAL A 214 -12.85 -24.88 -5.85
CA VAL A 214 -12.21 -25.91 -6.67
C VAL A 214 -12.36 -27.30 -6.03
N ALA A 215 -12.16 -27.42 -4.71
CA ALA A 215 -12.35 -28.68 -3.98
C ALA A 215 -13.76 -29.23 -4.18
N SER A 216 -14.78 -28.40 -3.97
CA SER A 216 -16.19 -28.79 -4.15
C SER A 216 -16.52 -29.17 -5.58
N VAL A 217 -15.99 -28.43 -6.57
CA VAL A 217 -16.17 -28.76 -8.00
C VAL A 217 -15.52 -30.09 -8.36
N PHE A 218 -14.26 -30.31 -7.99
CA PHE A 218 -13.54 -31.55 -8.28
C PHE A 218 -14.13 -32.77 -7.55
N ALA A 219 -14.67 -32.56 -6.35
CA ALA A 219 -15.38 -33.60 -5.61
C ALA A 219 -16.73 -33.94 -6.24
N GLY A 220 -17.31 -33.04 -7.05
CA GLY A 220 -18.66 -33.16 -7.60
C GLY A 220 -19.76 -32.73 -6.62
N LEU A 221 -19.40 -32.00 -5.56
CA LEU A 221 -20.32 -31.41 -4.58
C LEU A 221 -20.97 -30.13 -5.11
N LEU A 222 -20.27 -29.40 -5.97
CA LEU A 222 -20.77 -28.25 -6.71
C LEU A 222 -20.56 -28.45 -8.22
N PRO A 223 -21.45 -27.93 -9.06
CA PRO A 223 -21.23 -27.97 -10.50
C PRO A 223 -20.05 -27.08 -10.89
N ALA A 224 -19.29 -27.50 -11.91
CA ALA A 224 -18.35 -26.60 -12.55
C ALA A 224 -19.10 -25.41 -13.19
N PRO A 225 -18.49 -24.22 -13.29
CA PRO A 225 -19.15 -23.08 -13.91
C PRO A 225 -19.51 -23.40 -15.36
N LEU A 226 -20.69 -22.98 -15.80
CA LEU A 226 -21.13 -23.18 -17.19
C LEU A 226 -20.11 -22.56 -18.15
N VAL A 227 -19.88 -23.23 -19.29
CA VAL A 227 -18.96 -22.77 -20.34
C VAL A 227 -19.21 -21.31 -20.75
N VAL A 228 -20.47 -20.90 -20.86
CA VAL A 228 -20.84 -19.52 -21.19
C VAL A 228 -20.38 -18.51 -20.12
N ILE A 229 -20.50 -18.87 -18.83
CA ILE A 229 -20.05 -18.04 -17.70
C ILE A 229 -18.53 -17.98 -17.65
N GLN A 230 -17.85 -19.11 -17.86
CA GLN A 230 -16.39 -19.14 -17.95
C GLN A 230 -15.91 -18.21 -19.06
N ASN A 231 -16.45 -18.36 -20.27
CA ASN A 231 -16.07 -17.53 -21.42
C ASN A 231 -16.30 -16.04 -21.17
N ALA A 232 -17.43 -15.65 -20.58
CA ALA A 232 -17.67 -14.25 -20.20
C ALA A 232 -16.62 -13.73 -19.20
N GLY A 233 -16.19 -14.55 -18.24
CA GLY A 233 -15.09 -14.22 -17.34
C GLY A 233 -13.72 -14.17 -18.02
N LEU A 234 -13.46 -15.03 -19.01
CA LEU A 234 -12.25 -14.93 -19.84
C LEU A 234 -12.22 -13.61 -20.63
N ASP A 235 -13.37 -13.14 -21.12
CA ASP A 235 -13.48 -11.85 -21.79
C ASP A 235 -13.22 -10.68 -20.82
N MET A 236 -13.70 -10.78 -19.57
CA MET A 236 -13.36 -9.81 -18.51
C MET A 236 -11.86 -9.76 -18.23
N GLU A 237 -11.23 -10.93 -18.09
CA GLU A 237 -9.80 -11.03 -17.82
C GLU A 237 -8.94 -10.48 -18.97
N ARG A 238 -9.37 -10.67 -20.24
CA ARG A 238 -8.71 -10.03 -21.39
C ARG A 238 -8.81 -8.51 -21.33
N ARG A 239 -9.96 -7.95 -20.93
CA ARG A 239 -10.13 -6.49 -20.75
C ARG A 239 -9.21 -5.95 -19.65
N ILE A 240 -9.07 -6.68 -18.54
CA ILE A 240 -8.12 -6.35 -17.46
C ILE A 240 -6.69 -6.33 -18.01
N ARG A 241 -6.30 -7.35 -18.80
CA ARG A 241 -4.98 -7.41 -19.41
C ARG A 241 -4.70 -6.24 -20.36
N GLU A 242 -5.69 -5.85 -21.16
CA GLU A 242 -5.60 -4.84 -22.22
C GLU A 242 -5.79 -3.40 -21.72
N GLN A 243 -6.17 -3.20 -20.45
CA GLN A 243 -6.40 -1.87 -19.86
C GLN A 243 -5.15 -0.96 -19.99
N GLN A 244 -5.37 0.32 -20.32
CA GLN A 244 -4.31 1.33 -20.38
C GLN A 244 -4.74 2.61 -19.62
N PRO A 245 -3.90 3.16 -18.72
CA PRO A 245 -2.67 2.55 -18.21
C PRO A 245 -2.98 1.28 -17.41
N ARG A 246 -2.01 0.34 -17.38
CA ARG A 246 -2.18 -0.91 -16.62
C ARG A 246 -2.04 -0.64 -15.12
N PRO A 247 -3.03 -1.00 -14.29
CA PRO A 247 -2.91 -0.87 -12.84
C PRO A 247 -1.85 -1.82 -12.28
N GLN A 248 -1.14 -1.40 -11.22
CA GLN A 248 -0.12 -2.23 -10.55
C GLN A 248 -0.70 -3.57 -10.03
N PHE A 249 -1.95 -3.53 -9.59
CA PHE A 249 -2.74 -4.67 -9.14
C PHE A 249 -3.99 -4.78 -10.02
N PRO A 250 -3.97 -5.62 -11.08
CA PRO A 250 -5.08 -5.72 -12.03
C PRO A 250 -6.40 -6.23 -11.42
N HIS A 251 -6.31 -6.95 -10.30
CA HIS A 251 -7.45 -7.49 -9.56
C HIS A 251 -7.58 -6.82 -8.18
N ASN A 252 -7.65 -5.49 -8.14
CA ASN A 252 -7.63 -4.71 -6.90
C ASN A 252 -8.95 -4.73 -6.09
N ASP A 253 -10.07 -5.13 -6.70
CA ASP A 253 -11.36 -5.21 -6.03
C ASP A 253 -11.45 -6.46 -5.13
N TYR A 254 -10.77 -6.38 -3.99
CA TYR A 254 -10.76 -7.44 -2.98
C TYR A 254 -12.18 -7.75 -2.45
N VAL A 255 -12.99 -6.71 -2.18
CA VAL A 255 -14.33 -6.86 -1.61
C VAL A 255 -15.26 -7.55 -2.61
N GLY A 256 -15.31 -7.06 -3.85
CA GLY A 256 -16.11 -7.68 -4.91
C GLY A 256 -15.67 -9.11 -5.22
N SER A 257 -14.35 -9.35 -5.25
CA SER A 257 -13.81 -10.70 -5.48
C SER A 257 -14.20 -11.69 -4.39
N ILE A 258 -14.16 -11.28 -3.11
CA ILE A 258 -14.67 -12.10 -2.00
C ILE A 258 -16.15 -12.37 -2.19
N ASN A 259 -16.95 -11.32 -2.37
CA ASN A 259 -18.41 -11.44 -2.46
C ASN A 259 -18.84 -12.36 -3.58
N ASP A 260 -18.13 -12.33 -4.71
CA ASP A 260 -18.41 -13.22 -5.82
C ASP A 260 -18.00 -14.67 -5.54
N LEU A 261 -16.82 -14.93 -4.97
CA LEU A 261 -16.40 -16.31 -4.65
C LEU A 261 -17.24 -16.94 -3.53
N VAL A 262 -17.72 -16.13 -2.59
CA VAL A 262 -18.61 -16.59 -1.51
C VAL A 262 -19.93 -17.13 -2.07
N LYS A 263 -20.50 -16.46 -3.08
CA LYS A 263 -21.71 -16.95 -3.78
C LYS A 263 -21.46 -18.30 -4.44
N GLU A 264 -20.27 -18.50 -5.00
CA GLU A 264 -19.89 -19.75 -5.68
C GLU A 264 -19.62 -20.91 -4.70
N THR A 265 -19.39 -20.62 -3.42
CA THR A 265 -19.11 -21.64 -2.38
C THR A 265 -20.34 -22.00 -1.53
N THR A 266 -21.54 -21.55 -1.92
CA THR A 266 -22.83 -21.78 -1.20
C THR A 266 -22.85 -21.31 0.25
N MET A 267 -21.97 -20.38 0.62
CA MET A 267 -21.97 -19.79 1.95
C MET A 267 -23.07 -18.73 2.06
N ASN A 268 -23.94 -18.86 3.06
CA ASN A 268 -24.82 -17.77 3.46
C ASN A 268 -24.02 -16.75 4.26
N THR A 269 -23.84 -15.55 3.72
CA THR A 269 -23.40 -14.40 4.52
C THR A 269 -24.61 -13.88 5.28
N SER A 270 -24.58 -13.95 6.62
CA SER A 270 -25.53 -13.19 7.42
C SER A 270 -25.42 -11.70 7.06
N SER A 271 -26.56 -11.01 7.00
CA SER A 271 -26.60 -9.55 6.82
C SER A 271 -26.08 -8.91 8.11
N ASP A 272 -24.80 -8.58 8.14
CA ASP A 272 -24.20 -7.96 9.31
C ASP A 272 -24.30 -6.44 9.26
N LYS A 273 -24.33 -5.80 10.42
CA LYS A 273 -24.55 -4.34 10.56
C LYS A 273 -23.37 -3.49 10.05
N ASN A 274 -22.19 -4.09 9.90
CA ASN A 274 -20.96 -3.42 9.46
C ASN A 274 -20.42 -4.03 8.15
N ASP A 275 -20.35 -3.20 7.11
CA ASP A 275 -20.00 -3.56 5.72
C ASP A 275 -18.48 -3.71 5.49
N ILE A 276 -17.77 -4.35 6.43
CA ILE A 276 -16.32 -4.56 6.36
C ILE A 276 -16.03 -5.99 5.90
N ALA A 277 -15.26 -6.15 4.82
CA ALA A 277 -14.85 -7.46 4.30
C ALA A 277 -13.59 -7.97 5.00
N ILE A 278 -13.76 -8.85 5.99
CA ILE A 278 -12.66 -9.52 6.70
C ILE A 278 -12.73 -11.04 6.55
N PRO A 279 -11.58 -11.76 6.47
CA PRO A 279 -11.57 -13.22 6.32
C PRO A 279 -12.38 -13.98 7.38
N ALA A 280 -12.41 -13.45 8.60
CA ALA A 280 -13.15 -14.01 9.73
C ALA A 280 -14.65 -14.22 9.46
N LYS A 281 -15.25 -13.48 8.52
CA LYS A 281 -16.66 -13.63 8.12
C LYS A 281 -16.92 -14.86 7.24
N TYR A 282 -15.90 -15.37 6.56
CA TYR A 282 -16.05 -16.32 5.46
C TYR A 282 -15.47 -17.71 5.79
N ARG A 283 -15.34 -18.05 7.07
CA ARG A 283 -14.84 -19.35 7.52
C ARG A 283 -15.85 -20.48 7.27
N THR A 284 -15.37 -21.69 7.06
CA THR A 284 -16.21 -22.88 6.78
C THR A 284 -17.26 -23.15 7.86
N ASP A 285 -16.92 -22.92 9.13
CA ASP A 285 -17.78 -23.20 10.29
C ASP A 285 -18.68 -22.01 10.69
N GLY A 286 -18.75 -20.98 9.84
CA GLY A 286 -19.42 -19.71 10.13
C GLY A 286 -18.46 -18.63 10.66
N PRO A 287 -18.94 -17.38 10.81
CA PRO A 287 -18.09 -16.26 11.22
C PRO A 287 -17.42 -16.44 12.58
N ASP A 288 -16.23 -15.86 12.75
CA ASP A 288 -15.57 -15.76 14.05
C ASP A 288 -16.11 -14.57 14.85
N GLU A 289 -17.11 -14.82 15.69
CA GLU A 289 -17.80 -13.79 16.49
C GLU A 289 -16.85 -12.98 17.37
N LYS A 290 -15.79 -13.59 17.91
CA LYS A 290 -14.81 -12.87 18.75
C LYS A 290 -14.08 -11.80 17.94
N ILE A 291 -13.62 -12.15 16.74
CA ILE A 291 -12.93 -11.20 15.86
C ILE A 291 -13.91 -10.12 15.37
N LEU A 292 -15.17 -10.48 15.11
CA LEU A 292 -16.20 -9.51 14.74
C LEU A 292 -16.47 -8.49 15.84
N ASP A 293 -16.59 -8.95 17.10
CA ASP A 293 -16.76 -8.07 18.25
C ASP A 293 -15.58 -7.12 18.44
N GLU A 294 -14.34 -7.61 18.29
CA GLU A 294 -13.12 -6.78 18.36
C GLU A 294 -13.09 -5.70 17.27
N VAL A 295 -13.45 -6.05 16.03
CA VAL A 295 -13.53 -5.09 14.91
C VAL A 295 -14.62 -4.06 15.17
N ASN A 296 -15.81 -4.50 15.60
CA ASN A 296 -16.93 -3.62 15.91
C ASN A 296 -16.58 -2.62 17.03
N ALA A 297 -15.92 -3.09 18.09
CA ALA A 297 -15.44 -2.23 19.18
C ALA A 297 -14.41 -1.20 18.68
N THR A 298 -13.49 -1.61 17.79
CA THR A 298 -12.49 -0.72 17.20
C THR A 298 -13.15 0.37 16.33
N CYS A 299 -14.16 0.02 15.53
CA CYS A 299 -14.92 1.00 14.75
C CYS A 299 -15.66 2.02 15.64
N GLN A 300 -16.28 1.55 16.73
CA GLN A 300 -16.95 2.43 17.69
C GLN A 300 -15.95 3.39 18.36
N GLN A 301 -14.74 2.93 18.71
CA GLN A 301 -13.69 3.80 19.23
C GLN A 301 -13.28 4.85 18.19
N ALA A 302 -13.11 4.45 16.92
CA ALA A 302 -12.79 5.40 15.85
C ALA A 302 -13.87 6.49 15.69
N ASP A 303 -15.16 6.13 15.77
CA ASP A 303 -16.27 7.10 15.74
C ASP A 303 -16.27 8.07 16.94
N GLN A 304 -15.67 7.66 18.06
CA GLN A 304 -15.46 8.48 19.26
C GLN A 304 -14.19 9.35 19.20
N GLY A 305 -13.50 9.40 18.05
CA GLY A 305 -12.32 10.23 17.85
C GLY A 305 -10.99 9.55 18.18
N HIS A 306 -10.99 8.25 18.51
CA HIS A 306 -9.75 7.48 18.61
C HIS A 306 -9.07 7.35 17.22
N PHE A 307 -7.75 7.28 17.24
CA PHE A 307 -6.83 7.23 16.08
C PHE A 307 -6.74 8.52 15.26
N ILE A 308 -7.56 9.53 15.56
CA ILE A 308 -7.61 10.77 14.79
C ILE A 308 -6.38 11.64 15.06
N ALA A 309 -5.84 11.65 16.28
CA ALA A 309 -4.59 12.36 16.57
C ALA A 309 -3.43 11.82 15.72
N GLY A 310 -3.29 10.49 15.66
CA GLY A 310 -2.32 9.84 14.79
C GLY A 310 -2.57 10.10 13.29
N ALA A 311 -3.84 10.13 12.86
CA ALA A 311 -4.20 10.44 11.48
C ALA A 311 -3.82 11.88 11.09
N VAL A 312 -4.13 12.87 11.95
CA VAL A 312 -3.74 14.27 11.77
C VAL A 312 -2.23 14.42 11.75
N PHE A 313 -1.50 13.80 12.70
CA PHE A 313 -0.04 13.83 12.74
C PHE A 313 0.57 13.29 11.42
N ARG A 314 0.07 12.17 10.91
CA ARG A 314 0.54 11.60 9.62
C ARG A 314 0.21 12.51 8.43
N ALA A 315 -0.98 13.11 8.40
CA ALA A 315 -1.39 13.99 7.31
C ALA A 315 -0.64 15.33 7.31
N LEU A 316 -0.18 15.79 8.48
CA LEU A 316 0.67 16.97 8.60
C LEU A 316 2.14 16.67 8.26
N HIS A 317 2.61 15.44 8.37
CA HIS A 317 4.01 15.12 8.10
C HIS A 317 4.44 15.49 6.66
N GLN A 318 5.57 16.21 6.54
CA GLN A 318 6.15 16.64 5.25
C GLN A 318 5.16 17.40 4.34
N SER A 319 4.24 18.14 4.95
CA SER A 319 3.21 18.89 4.24
C SER A 319 3.51 20.38 4.15
N GLN A 320 3.00 21.01 3.09
CA GLN A 320 3.11 22.45 2.84
C GLN A 320 1.73 23.05 2.61
N TRP A 321 1.53 24.26 3.13
CA TRP A 321 0.23 24.90 3.22
C TRP A 321 0.34 26.38 2.88
N THR A 322 -0.70 26.92 2.26
CA THR A 322 -1.01 28.35 2.36
C THR A 322 -1.93 28.57 3.55
N PHE A 323 -1.77 29.70 4.23
CA PHE A 323 -2.68 30.08 5.31
C PHE A 323 -3.24 31.49 5.10
N GLU A 324 -4.48 31.68 5.55
CA GLU A 324 -5.13 32.98 5.71
C GLU A 324 -5.63 33.09 7.15
N ARG A 325 -5.31 34.19 7.82
CA ARG A 325 -5.62 34.44 9.22
C ARG A 325 -6.35 35.76 9.37
N THR A 326 -7.54 35.69 9.96
CA THR A 326 -8.31 36.88 10.35
C THR A 326 -8.18 37.10 11.84
N LEU A 327 -7.76 38.31 12.23
CA LEU A 327 -7.71 38.79 13.60
C LEU A 327 -8.87 39.77 13.81
N LYS A 328 -9.67 39.56 14.86
CA LYS A 328 -10.76 40.46 15.26
C LYS A 328 -10.68 40.77 16.74
N GLY A 329 -10.68 42.04 17.12
CA GLY A 329 -10.65 42.49 18.51
C GLY A 329 -9.42 43.31 18.87
N LYS A 330 -9.12 43.38 20.17
CA LYS A 330 -8.05 44.21 20.73
C LYS A 330 -6.70 43.50 20.61
N PRO A 331 -5.61 44.20 20.24
CA PRO A 331 -5.50 45.66 20.11
C PRO A 331 -5.95 46.24 18.76
N SER A 332 -6.05 45.42 17.71
CA SER A 332 -6.54 45.84 16.40
C SER A 332 -6.98 44.62 15.59
N ASP A 333 -7.97 44.83 14.73
CA ASP A 333 -8.30 43.88 13.68
C ASP A 333 -7.13 43.76 12.68
N GLY A 334 -7.05 42.63 11.98
CA GLY A 334 -5.97 42.42 11.04
C GLY A 334 -6.18 41.20 10.16
N PHE A 335 -5.37 41.13 9.11
CA PHE A 335 -5.35 39.99 8.21
C PHE A 335 -3.92 39.59 7.91
N ALA A 336 -3.59 38.32 8.14
CA ALA A 336 -2.31 37.76 7.73
C ALA A 336 -2.48 36.65 6.70
N SER A 337 -1.56 36.55 5.77
CA SER A 337 -1.48 35.41 4.86
C SER A 337 -0.04 35.03 4.59
N GLY A 338 0.18 33.78 4.22
CA GLY A 338 1.52 33.27 3.98
C GLY A 338 1.55 31.78 3.72
N GLN A 339 2.70 31.18 3.98
CA GLN A 339 2.92 29.75 3.83
C GLN A 339 3.36 29.13 5.14
N ALA A 340 3.02 27.86 5.31
CA ALA A 340 3.41 27.06 6.45
C ALA A 340 3.87 25.67 6.02
N GLN A 341 4.74 25.07 6.81
CA GLN A 341 5.29 23.74 6.55
C GLN A 341 5.49 22.96 7.84
N PHE A 342 5.42 21.64 7.70
CA PHE A 342 5.63 20.66 8.76
C PHE A 342 6.66 19.63 8.30
N TYR A 343 7.66 19.33 9.12
CA TYR A 343 8.65 18.29 8.85
C TYR A 343 9.11 17.66 10.17
N PHE A 344 9.68 16.46 10.12
CA PHE A 344 10.20 15.81 11.32
C PHE A 344 11.32 16.63 11.96
N SER A 345 11.18 16.94 13.25
CA SER A 345 12.33 17.30 14.10
C SER A 345 12.96 16.05 14.70
N LYS A 346 12.14 15.13 15.20
CA LYS A 346 12.50 13.85 15.82
C LYS A 346 11.41 12.82 15.50
N GLN A 347 11.66 11.55 15.82
CA GLN A 347 10.62 10.51 15.70
C GLN A 347 9.41 10.92 16.56
N LYS A 348 8.20 10.93 15.97
CA LYS A 348 6.95 11.39 16.59
C LYS A 348 6.88 12.89 16.94
N GLU A 349 7.73 13.74 16.36
CA GLU A 349 7.66 15.19 16.48
C GLU A 349 7.72 15.89 15.11
N LEU A 350 6.80 16.82 14.87
CA LEU A 350 6.83 17.69 13.70
C LEU A 350 7.13 19.13 14.12
N LEU A 351 8.12 19.74 13.48
CA LEU A 351 8.39 21.17 13.57
C LEU A 351 7.53 21.91 12.55
N TYR A 352 6.59 22.69 13.06
CA TYR A 352 5.82 23.67 12.31
C TYR A 352 6.61 24.96 12.13
N LYS A 353 6.64 25.49 10.92
CA LYS A 353 7.13 26.85 10.62
C LYS A 353 6.14 27.54 9.69
N GLU A 354 5.74 28.76 10.03
CA GLU A 354 5.04 29.66 9.11
C GLU A 354 5.85 30.93 8.85
N GLN A 355 5.63 31.49 7.68
CA GLN A 355 6.11 32.80 7.28
C GLN A 355 5.03 33.48 6.42
N GLY A 356 4.77 34.75 6.69
CA GLY A 356 3.77 35.53 5.96
C GLY A 356 3.82 37.01 6.28
N ASN A 357 2.79 37.71 5.84
CA ASN A 357 2.64 39.16 6.04
C ASN A 357 1.35 39.46 6.79
N LEU A 358 1.46 40.20 7.89
CA LEU A 358 0.35 40.72 8.68
C LEU A 358 0.03 42.15 8.26
N ASN A 359 -1.21 42.36 7.85
CA ASN A 359 -1.76 43.66 7.49
C ASN A 359 -2.62 44.15 8.66
N LEU A 360 -2.26 45.32 9.20
CA LEU A 360 -3.02 46.04 10.22
C LEU A 360 -3.57 47.34 9.64
N PRO A 361 -4.74 47.84 10.09
CA PRO A 361 -5.31 49.09 9.63
C PRO A 361 -4.31 50.26 9.74
N SER A 362 -4.09 50.98 8.63
CA SER A 362 -3.24 52.17 8.56
C SER A 362 -1.76 51.94 8.93
N GLN A 363 -1.26 50.70 8.80
CA GLN A 363 0.15 50.36 9.03
C GLN A 363 0.77 49.69 7.81
N ILE A 364 2.10 49.74 7.71
CA ILE A 364 2.86 48.98 6.71
C ILE A 364 2.75 47.49 7.08
N PRO A 365 2.57 46.58 6.09
CA PRO A 365 2.55 45.15 6.35
C PRO A 365 3.81 44.69 7.10
N LEU A 366 3.62 43.85 8.12
CA LEU A 366 4.70 43.32 8.95
C LEU A 366 4.99 41.87 8.57
N ASP A 367 6.27 41.52 8.43
CA ASP A 367 6.66 40.11 8.30
C ASP A 367 6.37 39.37 9.62
N VAL A 368 5.69 38.24 9.52
CA VAL A 368 5.37 37.39 10.67
C VAL A 368 5.91 35.99 10.45
N THR A 369 6.49 35.43 11.51
CA THR A 369 6.93 34.05 11.56
C THR A 369 6.49 33.42 12.87
N GLN A 370 6.05 32.18 12.83
CA GLN A 370 5.72 31.41 14.02
C GLN A 370 6.27 29.99 13.91
N LYS A 371 6.63 29.41 15.06
CA LYS A 371 7.09 28.04 15.16
C LYS A 371 6.40 27.33 16.32
N TYR A 372 6.12 26.05 16.12
CA TYR A 372 5.58 25.13 17.13
C TYR A 372 6.12 23.73 16.91
N ILE A 373 6.17 22.91 17.95
CA ILE A 373 6.39 21.47 17.83
C ILE A 373 5.09 20.73 18.11
N TYR A 374 4.69 19.88 17.18
CA TYR A 374 3.57 18.96 17.31
C TYR A 374 4.12 17.58 17.66
N ALA A 375 3.90 17.13 18.89
CA ALA A 375 4.36 15.83 19.36
C ALA A 375 3.21 14.84 19.48
N TYR A 376 3.41 13.64 18.94
CA TYR A 376 2.43 12.56 18.98
C TYR A 376 2.81 11.50 20.02
N ASP A 377 1.90 11.24 20.94
CA ASP A 377 1.96 10.11 21.86
C ASP A 377 1.16 8.94 21.26
N THR A 378 1.87 7.88 20.88
CA THR A 378 1.28 6.68 20.27
C THR A 378 0.47 5.85 21.24
N ASP A 379 0.82 5.88 22.52
CA ASP A 379 0.28 4.94 23.50
C ASP A 379 -1.11 5.41 23.96
N ASN A 380 -1.32 6.73 23.96
CA ASN A 380 -2.56 7.38 24.36
C ASN A 380 -3.33 8.03 23.19
N ASP A 381 -2.78 8.00 21.97
CA ASP A 381 -3.30 8.71 20.80
C ASP A 381 -3.54 10.21 21.07
N LEU A 382 -2.51 10.90 21.57
CA LEU A 382 -2.59 12.33 21.90
C LEU A 382 -1.65 13.15 21.03
N LEU A 383 -2.15 14.28 20.52
CA LEU A 383 -1.36 15.26 19.79
C LEU A 383 -1.22 16.52 20.65
N SER A 384 0.00 16.90 20.98
CA SER A 384 0.28 18.06 21.81
C SER A 384 1.16 19.08 21.10
N VAL A 385 0.85 20.36 21.30
CA VAL A 385 1.57 21.50 20.73
C VAL A 385 2.48 22.10 21.79
N TYR A 386 3.73 22.32 21.44
CA TYR A 386 4.76 22.87 22.31
C TYR A 386 5.32 24.15 21.71
N PHE A 387 5.71 25.08 22.57
CA PHE A 387 6.56 26.19 22.17
C PHE A 387 7.91 25.67 21.69
N VAL A 388 8.56 26.45 20.83
CA VAL A 388 9.86 26.12 20.26
C VAL A 388 10.91 27.01 20.90
N ASP A 389 12.00 26.41 21.37
CA ASP A 389 13.12 27.16 21.93
C ASP A 389 14.05 27.74 20.84
N ASN A 390 15.13 28.39 21.27
CA ASN A 390 16.09 29.02 20.36
C ASN A 390 16.84 28.02 19.46
N ASN A 391 16.88 26.74 19.82
CA ASN A 391 17.55 25.67 19.07
C ASN A 391 16.60 24.92 18.12
N ASN A 392 15.35 25.38 18.00
CA ASN A 392 14.26 24.66 17.36
C ASN A 392 13.89 23.33 18.04
N GLU A 393 14.09 23.23 19.35
CA GLU A 393 13.72 22.06 20.15
C GLU A 393 12.44 22.31 20.95
N ARG A 394 11.90 21.20 21.50
CA ARG A 394 10.65 21.17 22.26
C ARG A 394 10.81 21.95 23.56
N GLY A 395 10.12 23.09 23.66
CA GLY A 395 10.01 23.90 24.86
C GLY A 395 8.86 23.46 25.76
N SER A 396 8.25 24.42 26.47
CA SER A 396 7.11 24.17 27.34
C SER A 396 5.85 23.79 26.54
N LEU A 397 4.97 23.01 27.17
CA LEU A 397 3.67 22.66 26.62
C LEU A 397 2.85 23.93 26.38
N PHE A 398 2.31 24.07 25.17
CA PHE A 398 1.28 25.05 24.88
C PHE A 398 -0.08 24.42 25.24
N HIS A 399 -0.59 23.49 24.44
CA HIS A 399 -1.80 22.73 24.80
C HIS A 399 -1.80 21.34 24.18
N THR A 400 -2.67 20.49 24.69
CA THR A 400 -3.01 19.19 24.08
C THR A 400 -4.28 19.34 23.24
N ILE A 401 -4.31 18.72 22.07
CA ILE A 401 -5.44 18.71 21.14
C ILE A 401 -6.33 17.51 21.49
N SER A 402 -7.53 17.78 21.98
CA SER A 402 -8.53 16.78 22.37
C SER A 402 -9.64 16.69 21.33
N PHE A 403 -9.71 15.57 20.62
CA PHE A 403 -10.71 15.32 19.58
C PHE A 403 -12.10 15.01 20.17
N GLN A 404 -13.14 15.51 19.50
CA GLN A 404 -14.52 15.22 19.85
C GLN A 404 -15.03 14.00 19.06
N SER A 405 -16.06 13.34 19.59
CA SER A 405 -16.79 12.30 18.86
C SER A 405 -17.38 12.86 17.57
N LYS A 406 -17.43 12.02 16.54
CA LYS A 406 -17.95 12.43 15.23
C LYS A 406 -19.44 12.73 15.30
N HIS A 407 -19.87 13.91 14.88
CA HIS A 407 -21.27 14.21 14.63
C HIS A 407 -21.60 14.02 13.14
N SER A 408 -22.80 13.53 12.84
CA SER A 408 -23.24 13.14 11.49
C SER A 408 -23.37 14.29 10.48
N SER A 409 -23.24 15.54 10.94
CA SER A 409 -23.33 16.77 10.14
C SER A 409 -21.99 17.45 9.83
N ASP A 410 -20.88 16.94 10.37
CA ASP A 410 -19.62 17.68 10.35
C ASP A 410 -18.82 17.41 9.07
N ASP A 411 -18.36 18.49 8.43
CA ASP A 411 -17.45 18.43 7.27
C ASP A 411 -16.04 17.91 7.63
N GLY A 412 -15.73 17.72 8.93
CA GLY A 412 -14.42 17.29 9.41
C GLY A 412 -14.39 16.97 10.90
N TRP A 413 -13.20 16.69 11.43
CA TRP A 413 -13.00 16.38 12.85
C TRP A 413 -12.74 17.64 13.66
N ILE A 414 -13.54 17.84 14.71
CA ILE A 414 -13.40 18.96 15.64
C ILE A 414 -12.53 18.55 16.82
N ALA A 415 -11.65 19.44 17.25
CA ALA A 415 -10.86 19.26 18.46
C ALA A 415 -10.67 20.58 19.19
N ASN A 416 -10.36 20.51 20.49
CA ASN A 416 -10.11 21.70 21.29
C ASN A 416 -8.83 21.56 22.11
N GLY A 417 -8.28 22.70 22.52
CA GLY A 417 -7.19 22.77 23.48
C GLY A 417 -7.33 24.03 24.33
N GLN A 418 -6.78 24.01 25.53
CA GLN A 418 -6.75 25.18 26.41
C GLN A 418 -5.35 25.37 26.96
N HIS A 419 -4.96 26.64 27.09
CA HIS A 419 -3.70 27.03 27.71
C HIS A 419 -3.87 28.34 28.48
N LEU A 420 -3.28 28.42 29.67
CA LEU A 420 -3.16 29.67 30.41
C LEU A 420 -1.74 30.21 30.23
N CYS A 421 -1.59 31.35 29.58
CA CYS A 421 -0.29 32.01 29.42
C CYS A 421 -0.29 33.31 30.23
N SER A 422 0.40 33.30 31.37
CA SER A 422 0.49 34.44 32.28
C SER A 422 -0.89 34.95 32.75
N GLN A 423 -1.39 36.06 32.19
CA GLN A 423 -2.70 36.66 32.50
C GLN A 423 -3.76 36.42 31.40
N ASP A 424 -3.38 35.80 30.28
CA ASP A 424 -4.25 35.59 29.12
C ASP A 424 -4.69 34.11 29.07
N HIS A 425 -5.99 33.88 28.84
CA HIS A 425 -6.55 32.56 28.59
C HIS A 425 -6.66 32.31 27.09
N TYR A 426 -6.06 31.23 26.62
CA TYR A 426 -6.11 30.78 25.23
C TYR A 426 -7.03 29.56 25.13
N SER A 427 -8.15 29.73 24.44
CA SER A 427 -9.00 28.62 24.01
C SER A 427 -8.78 28.38 22.52
N ALA A 428 -8.34 27.18 22.17
CA ALA A 428 -8.05 26.77 20.81
C ALA A 428 -9.12 25.80 20.31
N SER A 429 -9.66 26.06 19.13
CA SER A 429 -10.59 25.18 18.42
C SER A 429 -9.99 24.80 17.06
N TYR A 430 -10.17 23.55 16.67
CA TYR A 430 -9.61 22.97 15.47
C TYR A 430 -10.72 22.36 14.61
N LEU A 431 -10.55 22.43 13.29
CA LEU A 431 -11.30 21.64 12.33
C LEU A 431 -10.33 20.97 11.36
N PHE A 432 -10.36 19.65 11.27
CA PHE A 432 -9.52 18.87 10.36
C PHE A 432 -10.38 18.18 9.30
N VAL A 433 -10.28 18.63 8.05
CA VAL A 433 -11.05 18.08 6.92
C VAL A 433 -10.18 17.14 6.11
N PHE A 434 -10.55 15.86 6.08
CA PHE A 434 -9.81 14.82 5.35
C PHE A 434 -10.37 14.60 3.94
N ASN A 435 -9.48 14.27 3.00
CA ASN A 435 -9.79 13.63 1.73
C ASN A 435 -8.91 12.39 1.60
N GLY A 436 -9.48 11.22 1.87
CA GLY A 436 -8.71 9.99 2.07
C GLY A 436 -7.79 10.10 3.29
N ILE A 437 -6.50 9.82 3.11
CA ILE A 437 -5.49 9.88 4.18
C ILE A 437 -4.88 11.28 4.38
N ASN A 438 -5.17 12.21 3.47
CA ASN A 438 -4.60 13.56 3.48
C ASN A 438 -5.61 14.56 4.04
N LEU A 439 -5.12 15.66 4.61
CA LEU A 439 -5.96 16.81 4.95
C LEU A 439 -6.17 17.67 3.69
N SER A 440 -7.42 17.96 3.35
CA SER A 440 -7.76 18.91 2.26
C SER A 440 -7.85 20.34 2.76
N ARG A 441 -8.08 20.52 4.07
CA ARG A 441 -8.09 21.80 4.78
C ARG A 441 -7.97 21.52 6.28
N PHE A 442 -7.34 22.43 7.02
CA PHE A 442 -7.57 22.50 8.46
C PHE A 442 -7.70 23.95 8.93
N GLU A 443 -8.42 24.15 10.02
CA GLU A 443 -8.65 25.46 10.62
C GLU A 443 -8.19 25.45 12.07
N ILE A 444 -7.65 26.58 12.52
CA ILE A 444 -7.32 26.83 13.91
C ILE A 444 -7.92 28.17 14.31
N GLU A 445 -8.79 28.17 15.30
CA GLU A 445 -9.32 29.36 15.92
C GLU A 445 -8.80 29.49 17.35
N TYR A 446 -8.19 30.64 17.67
CA TYR A 446 -7.84 31.00 19.03
C TYR A 446 -8.75 32.11 19.52
N ILE A 447 -9.39 31.89 20.66
CA ILE A 447 -10.04 32.94 21.45
C ILE A 447 -9.09 33.29 22.59
N VAL A 448 -8.65 34.54 22.64
CA VAL A 448 -7.68 35.04 23.62
C VAL A 448 -8.37 36.08 24.49
N GLU A 449 -8.48 35.80 25.77
CA GLU A 449 -9.11 36.69 26.76
C GLU A 449 -8.11 37.08 27.83
N GLY A 450 -7.87 38.38 28.01
CA GLY A 450 -6.98 38.91 29.04
C GLY A 450 -7.04 40.42 29.18
N PRO A 451 -6.34 41.01 30.17
CA PRO A 451 -6.45 42.43 30.49
C PRO A 451 -6.00 43.38 29.37
N ALA A 452 -5.06 42.93 28.53
CA ALA A 452 -4.46 43.71 27.45
C ALA A 452 -4.80 43.19 26.04
N LYS A 453 -5.32 41.97 25.93
CA LYS A 453 -5.63 41.28 24.67
C LYS A 453 -6.98 40.63 24.77
N ASP A 454 -7.82 40.87 23.78
CA ASP A 454 -9.18 40.37 23.74
C ASP A 454 -9.55 40.24 22.26
N TYR A 455 -9.16 39.11 21.65
CA TYR A 455 -9.28 38.91 20.22
C TYR A 455 -9.52 37.45 19.83
N THR A 456 -10.13 37.28 18.66
CA THR A 456 -10.25 36.00 17.97
C THR A 456 -9.27 35.97 16.81
N SER A 457 -8.51 34.89 16.69
CA SER A 457 -7.61 34.61 15.56
C SER A 457 -8.07 33.34 14.86
N LYS A 458 -8.73 33.47 13.73
CA LYS A 458 -9.15 32.34 12.90
C LYS A 458 -8.20 32.17 11.72
N THR A 459 -7.54 31.03 11.64
CA THR A 459 -6.61 30.66 10.56
C THR A 459 -7.16 29.50 9.76
N ILE A 460 -7.16 29.62 8.44
CA ILE A 460 -7.55 28.56 7.50
C ILE A 460 -6.31 28.15 6.71
N PHE A 461 -6.03 26.85 6.70
CA PHE A 461 -4.90 26.25 5.98
C PHE A 461 -5.42 25.43 4.81
N GLN A 462 -4.83 25.63 3.63
CA GLN A 462 -5.11 24.85 2.42
C GLN A 462 -3.79 24.28 1.87
N PRO A 463 -3.78 23.05 1.33
CA PRO A 463 -2.58 22.46 0.77
C PRO A 463 -1.99 23.38 -0.30
N LEU A 464 -0.69 23.60 -0.25
CA LEU A 464 0.00 24.36 -1.29
C LEU A 464 -0.19 23.60 -2.61
N LYS A 465 -0.86 24.20 -3.60
CA LYS A 465 -1.05 23.57 -4.91
C LYS A 465 0.31 23.35 -5.54
N ASN A 466 0.74 22.09 -5.60
CA ASN A 466 1.83 21.72 -6.48
C ASN A 466 1.33 21.95 -7.91
N ASN A 467 1.93 22.88 -8.65
CA ASN A 467 1.71 23.05 -10.09
C ASN A 467 2.26 21.86 -10.91
N ALA A 468 2.35 20.68 -10.31
CA ALA A 468 2.63 19.44 -11.02
C ALA A 468 1.29 18.87 -11.47
N ASN A 469 0.84 19.30 -12.64
CA ASN A 469 -0.05 18.48 -13.46
C ASN A 469 0.68 17.15 -13.69
N PHE A 470 0.18 16.08 -13.11
CA PHE A 470 0.52 14.72 -13.49
C PHE A 470 -0.61 14.16 -14.36
#